data_AF-A0A0F9GYW4-F1
#
_entry.id   AF-A0A0F9GYW4-F1
#
_cell.length_a   1.000
_cell.length_b   1.000
_cell.length_c   1.000
_cell.angle_alpha   90.00
_cell.angle_beta   90.00
_cell.angle_gamma   90.00
#
_symmetry.space_group_name_H-M   'P 1'
#
loop_
_entity.id
_entity.type
_entity.pdbx_description
1 polymer ?
#
loop_
_entity_poly.entity_id
_entity_poly.type
_entity_poly.pdbx_seq_one_letter_code
_entity_poly.pdbx_strand_id
1 'polypeptide(L)' 'MNNEIPECKRCGHQWFSRSLGKPAKCPKCQSRNWDKPDARTRKELADHNAMKDSSKIRG' A
#
# COMPACT_ATOMS: atom_id res chain seq x y z
N MET A 1 -6.61 12.91 -20.70
CA MET A 1 -6.83 13.25 -19.28
C MET A 1 -6.41 12.05 -18.45
N ASN A 2 -5.38 12.18 -17.61
CA ASN A 2 -4.91 11.08 -16.77
C ASN A 2 -5.98 10.81 -15.69
N ASN A 3 -6.63 9.66 -15.80
CA ASN A 3 -7.68 9.22 -14.90
C ASN A 3 -7.00 8.59 -13.67
N GLU A 4 -6.40 9.41 -12.81
CA GLU A 4 -5.73 8.93 -11.60
C GLU A 4 -6.79 8.45 -10.61
N ILE A 5 -7.00 7.13 -10.55
CA ILE A 5 -7.88 6.48 -9.58
C ILE A 5 -7.11 6.34 -8.26
N PRO A 6 -7.55 7.00 -7.17
CA PRO A 6 -6.92 6.83 -5.87
C PRO A 6 -6.91 5.37 -5.42
N GLU A 7 -5.74 4.91 -4.98
CA GLU A 7 -5.51 3.58 -4.43
C GLU A 7 -5.01 3.70 -2.99
N CYS A 8 -5.60 2.92 -2.08
CA CYS A 8 -5.10 2.84 -0.72
C CYS A 8 -3.85 1.94 -0.67
N LYS A 9 -2.72 2.51 -0.28
CA LYS A 9 -1.43 1.82 -0.08
C LYS A 9 -1.37 0.91 1.14
N ARG A 10 -2.48 0.78 1.87
CA ARG A 10 -2.61 -0.16 3.00
C ARG A 10 -3.43 -1.40 2.66
N CYS A 11 -4.58 -1.23 1.98
CA CYS A 11 -5.49 -2.34 1.67
C CYS A 11 -5.63 -2.64 0.18
N GLY A 12 -4.98 -1.86 -0.69
CA GLY A 12 -5.02 -1.99 -2.15
C GLY A 12 -6.35 -1.59 -2.79
N HIS A 13 -7.30 -1.04 -2.03
CA HIS A 13 -8.60 -0.65 -2.59
C HIS A 13 -8.45 0.56 -3.51
N GLN A 14 -9.02 0.50 -4.70
CA GLN A 14 -9.11 1.59 -5.66
C GLN A 14 -10.52 2.15 -5.66
N TRP A 15 -10.68 3.47 -5.74
CA TRP A 15 -12.00 4.09 -5.81
C TRP A 15 -12.03 5.31 -6.72
N PHE A 16 -13.15 5.52 -7.40
CA PHE A 16 -13.35 6.67 -8.27
C PHE A 16 -13.80 7.87 -7.44
N SER A 17 -12.91 8.84 -7.23
CA SER A 17 -13.29 10.10 -6.61
C SER A 17 -14.08 10.94 -7.61
N ARG A 18 -15.32 11.30 -7.25
CA ARG A 18 -16.12 12.26 -8.04
C ARG A 18 -15.73 13.72 -7.78
N SER A 19 -14.86 13.96 -6.80
CA SER A 19 -14.39 15.28 -6.42
C SER A 19 -12.90 15.41 -6.73
N LEU A 20 -12.49 16.59 -7.20
CA LEU A 20 -11.08 16.95 -7.44
C LEU A 20 -10.20 16.97 -6.17
N GLY A 21 -10.79 16.76 -4.99
CA GLY A 21 -10.09 16.76 -3.71
C GLY A 21 -9.52 15.40 -3.31
N LYS A 22 -8.37 15.42 -2.61
CA LYS A 22 -7.81 14.22 -1.95
C LYS A 22 -8.79 13.72 -0.88
N PRO A 23 -9.16 12.43 -0.86
CA PRO A 23 -10.04 11.90 0.18
C PRO A 23 -9.36 11.95 1.54
N ALA A 24 -10.14 12.18 2.61
CA ALA A 24 -9.61 12.24 3.97
C ALA A 24 -9.31 10.86 4.56
N LYS A 25 -9.98 9.81 4.07
CA LYS A 25 -9.83 8.42 4.52
C LYS A 25 -10.16 7.43 3.41
N CYS A 26 -9.58 6.23 3.48
CA CYS A 26 -9.97 5.12 2.60
C CYS A 26 -11.43 4.70 2.88
N PRO A 27 -12.28 4.53 1.87
CA PRO A 27 -13.67 4.10 2.08
C PRO A 27 -13.78 2.64 2.56
N LYS A 28 -12.81 1.78 2.23
CA LYS A 28 -12.83 0.36 2.61
C LYS A 28 -12.30 0.10 4.02
N CYS A 29 -11.11 0.60 4.35
CA CYS A 29 -10.46 0.33 5.65
C CYS A 29 -10.51 1.52 6.61
N GLN A 30 -11.12 2.64 6.20
CA GLN A 30 -11.26 3.87 7.02
C GLN A 30 -9.94 4.53 7.46
N SER A 31 -8.80 4.07 6.94
CA SER A 31 -7.49 4.64 7.23
C SER A 31 -7.36 6.07 6.72
N ARG A 32 -6.93 6.99 7.58
CA ARG A 32 -6.64 8.40 7.21
C ARG A 32 -5.38 8.53 6.36
N ASN A 33 -4.36 7.70 6.60
CA ASN A 33 -3.14 7.66 5.78
C ASN A 33 -3.25 6.60 4.69
N TRP A 34 -4.32 6.64 3.90
CA TRP A 34 -4.53 5.70 2.82
C TRP A 34 -3.49 5.86 1.70
N ASP A 35 -2.90 7.05 1.56
CA ASP A 35 -1.87 7.40 0.58
C ASP A 35 -0.45 7.06 1.05
N LYS A 36 -0.29 6.60 2.30
CA LYS A 36 1.00 6.20 2.87
C LYS A 36 1.06 4.68 3.04
N PRO A 37 2.17 4.03 2.66
CA PRO A 37 2.39 2.63 3.00
C PRO A 37 2.42 2.49 4.53
N ASP A 38 1.90 1.38 5.05
CA ASP A 38 1.97 1.13 6.49
C ASP A 38 3.43 0.88 6.90
N ALA A 39 3.87 1.47 8.01
CA ALA A 39 5.19 1.21 8.56
C ALA A 39 5.37 -0.27 8.92
N ARG A 40 4.26 -0.99 9.24
CA ARG A 40 4.26 -2.44 9.46
C ARG A 40 4.55 -3.19 8.16
N THR A 41 4.02 -2.74 7.02
CA THR A 41 4.33 -3.35 5.72
C THR A 41 5.82 -3.24 5.38
N ARG A 42 6.52 -2.18 5.80
CA ARG A 42 7.98 -2.09 5.64
C ARG A 42 8.72 -3.16 6.46
N LYS A 43 8.24 -3.47 7.67
CA LYS A 43 8.81 -4.50 8.53
C LYS A 43 8.45 -5.91 8.06
N GLU A 44 7.19 -6.14 7.65
CA GLU A 44 6.73 -7.40 7.03
C GLU A 44 7.42 -7.69 5.69
N LEU A 45 7.65 -6.67 4.85
CA LEU A 45 8.38 -6.84 3.59
C LEU A 45 9.87 -7.11 3.83
N ALA A 46 10.47 -6.48 4.83
CA ALA A 46 11.85 -6.77 5.22
C ALA A 46 11.98 -8.21 5.75
N ASP A 47 11.03 -8.65 6.58
CA ASP A 47 10.98 -10.00 7.14
C ASP A 47 10.73 -11.05 6.04
N HIS A 48 9.80 -10.79 5.11
CA HIS A 48 9.56 -11.68 3.97
C HIS A 48 10.76 -11.79 3.04
N ASN A 49 11.48 -10.69 2.78
CA ASN A 49 12.67 -10.76 1.94
C ASN A 49 13.86 -11.43 2.66
N ALA A 50 13.96 -11.32 3.98
CA ALA A 50 14.98 -12.03 4.76
C ALA A 50 14.85 -13.57 4.64
N MET A 51 13.63 -14.10 4.49
CA MET A 51 13.43 -15.54 4.31
C MET A 51 13.93 -16.05 2.94
N LYS A 52 13.97 -15.19 1.91
CA LYS A 52 14.40 -15.56 0.56
C LYS A 52 15.92 -15.53 0.37
N ASP A 53 16.63 -14.72 1.14
CA ASP A 53 18.09 -14.56 1.06
C ASP A 53 18.87 -15.80 1.57
N SER A 54 18.22 -16.63 2.39
CA SER A 54 18.83 -17.82 3.00
C SER A 54 19.07 -18.98 2.01
N SER A 55 18.51 -18.92 0.80
CA SER A 55 18.65 -20.00 -0.20
C SER A 55 19.87 -19.90 -1.12
N LYS A 56 20.75 -18.90 -0.94
CA LYS A 56 21.92 -18.70 -1.84
C LYS A 56 23.24 -19.30 -1.35
N ILE A 57 23.29 -19.97 -0.20
CA ILE A 57 24.58 -20.42 0.42
C ILE A 57 24.90 -21.90 0.17
N ARG A 58 24.38 -22.50 -0.91
CA ARG A 58 24.82 -23.82 -1.39
C ARG A 58 24.90 -23.80 -2.91
N GLY A 59 26.13 -23.77 -3.42
CA GLY A 59 26.50 -23.81 -4.83
C GLY A 59 27.97 -23.49 -4.98
#